data_AF-A0A376ZU89-F1
#
_entry.id   AF-A0A376ZU89-F1
#
_cell.length_a   1.000
_cell.length_b   1.000
_cell.length_c   1.000
_cell.angle_alpha   90.00
_cell.angle_beta   90.00
_cell.angle_gamma   90.00
#
_symmetry.space_group_name_H-M   'P 1'
#
loop_
_entity.id
_entity.type
_entity.pdbx_description
1 polymer ?
#
loop_
_entity_poly.entity_id
_entity_poly.type
_entity_poly.pdbx_seq_one_letter_code
_entity_poly.pdbx_strand_id
1 'polypeptide(L)'
;MKKPVVIGLAVVVLAAVVAGGYWWYQSRQDNGLTLYGNVDIRTVNLSFRVGGRVESLAVDEGDAIKAGQVLANWITSRMRLP
;
A
#
# COMPACT_ATOMS: atom_id res chain seq x y z
N MET A 1 -64.97 6.01 -16.12
CA MET A 1 -63.70 5.74 -16.84
C MET A 1 -62.42 6.19 -16.10
N LYS A 2 -62.47 6.66 -14.83
CA LYS A 2 -61.28 7.15 -14.09
C LYS A 2 -60.62 6.11 -13.17
N LYS A 3 -61.37 5.08 -12.75
CA LYS A 3 -60.89 4.00 -11.86
C LYS A 3 -59.66 3.23 -12.39
N PRO A 4 -59.58 2.79 -13.67
CA PRO A 4 -58.40 2.09 -14.16
C PRO A 4 -57.17 3.00 -14.26
N VAL A 5 -57.37 4.30 -14.52
CA VAL A 5 -56.30 5.30 -14.57
C VAL A 5 -55.69 5.52 -13.19
N VAL A 6 -56.52 5.61 -12.15
CA VAL A 6 -56.07 5.75 -10.75
C VAL A 6 -55.29 4.51 -10.29
N ILE A 7 -55.74 3.32 -10.69
CA ILE A 7 -55.03 2.07 -10.37
C ILE A 7 -53.68 2.02 -11.08
N GLY A 8 -53.63 2.37 -12.37
CA GLY A 8 -52.37 2.45 -13.12
C GLY A 8 -51.38 3.44 -12.49
N LEU A 9 -51.86 4.63 -12.09
CA LEU A 9 -51.06 5.63 -11.39
C LEU A 9 -50.53 5.10 -10.05
N ALA A 10 -51.37 4.43 -9.27
CA ALA A 10 -50.96 3.85 -7.99
C ALA A 10 -49.86 2.78 -8.15
N VAL A 11 -49.96 1.94 -9.19
CA VAL A 11 -48.95 0.92 -9.49
C VAL A 11 -47.63 1.55 -9.91
N VAL A 12 -47.66 2.60 -10.73
CA VAL A 12 -46.44 3.32 -11.15
C VAL A 12 -45.75 3.98 -9.96
N VAL A 13 -46.52 4.60 -9.05
CA VAL A 13 -45.97 5.21 -7.83
C VAL A 13 -45.34 4.14 -6.94
N LEU A 14 -46.01 3.00 -6.74
CA LEU A 14 -45.47 1.88 -5.98
C LEU A 14 -44.16 1.36 -6.58
N ALA A 15 -44.11 1.16 -7.89
CA ALA A 15 -42.90 0.71 -8.58
C ALA A 15 -41.74 1.70 -8.42
N ALA A 16 -42.00 3.00 -8.51
CA ALA A 16 -41.00 4.04 -8.33
C ALA A 16 -40.44 4.07 -6.90
N VAL A 17 -41.31 3.88 -5.88
CA VAL A 17 -40.88 3.82 -4.48
C VAL A 17 -40.01 2.58 -4.22
N VAL A 18 -40.40 1.42 -4.75
CA VAL A 18 -39.61 0.18 -4.60
C VAL A 18 -38.26 0.30 -5.29
N ALA A 19 -38.24 0.77 -6.54
CA ALA A 19 -37.01 0.94 -7.30
C ALA A 19 -36.07 1.97 -6.65
N GLY A 20 -36.60 3.13 -6.25
CA GLY A 20 -35.83 4.17 -5.56
C GLY A 20 -35.29 3.71 -4.21
N GLY A 21 -36.10 3.00 -3.43
CA GLY A 21 -35.69 2.42 -2.15
C GLY A 21 -34.58 1.37 -2.31
N TYR A 22 -34.69 0.50 -3.32
CA TYR A 22 -33.66 -0.49 -3.62
C TYR A 22 -32.33 0.16 -4.01
N TRP A 23 -32.38 1.17 -4.88
CA TRP A 23 -31.17 1.87 -5.34
C TRP A 23 -30.45 2.61 -4.21
N TRP A 24 -31.21 3.28 -3.34
CA TRP A 24 -30.68 3.96 -2.16
C TRP A 24 -30.08 2.98 -1.15
N TYR A 25 -30.73 1.84 -0.93
CA TYR A 25 -30.22 0.80 -0.03
C TYR A 25 -28.90 0.22 -0.57
N GLN A 26 -28.86 -0.12 -1.86
CA GLN A 26 -27.66 -0.66 -2.50
C GLN A 26 -26.48 0.33 -2.44
N SER A 27 -26.73 1.63 -2.65
CA SER A 27 -25.70 2.68 -2.58
C SER A 27 -25.06 2.83 -1.19
N ARG A 28 -25.70 2.32 -0.14
CA ARG A 28 -25.16 2.31 1.23
C ARG A 28 -24.47 1.01 1.59
N GLN A 29 -24.58 -0.02 0.75
CA GLN A 29 -23.96 -1.31 0.96
C GLN A 29 -22.53 -1.38 0.40
N ASP A 30 -22.08 -0.34 -0.32
CA ASP A 30 -20.69 -0.13 -0.75
C ASP A 30 -19.80 0.23 0.45
N ASN A 31 -19.81 -0.64 1.46
CA ASN A 31 -18.85 -0.62 2.55
C ASN A 31 -17.55 -1.19 1.99
N GLY A 32 -16.70 -0.29 1.51
CA GLY A 32 -15.43 -0.60 0.86
C GLY A 32 -14.66 -1.71 1.58
N LEU A 33 -14.23 -2.70 0.79
CA LEU A 33 -13.46 -3.83 1.27
C LEU A 33 -12.13 -3.32 1.85
N THR A 34 -12.02 -3.31 3.17
CA THR A 34 -10.78 -2.92 3.86
C THR A 34 -9.93 -4.18 4.01
N LEU A 35 -8.94 -4.34 3.12
CA LEU A 35 -7.96 -5.43 3.24
C LEU A 35 -6.84 -5.02 4.20
N TYR A 36 -6.68 -5.80 5.26
CA TYR A 36 -5.52 -5.69 6.15
C TYR A 36 -4.44 -6.66 5.68
N GLY A 37 -3.27 -6.12 5.31
CA GLY A 37 -2.08 -6.89 4.97
C GLY A 37 -0.97 -6.67 5.99
N ASN A 38 -0.14 -7.69 6.23
CA ASN A 38 1.06 -7.54 7.05
C ASN A 38 2.22 -7.04 6.18
N VAL A 39 2.97 -6.07 6.69
CA VAL A 39 4.23 -5.60 6.07
C VAL A 39 5.39 -6.21 6.86
N ASP A 40 6.18 -7.09 6.23
CA ASP A 40 7.41 -7.65 6.82
C ASP A 40 8.61 -6.79 6.40
N ILE A 41 9.33 -6.20 7.36
CA ILE A 41 10.55 -5.42 7.12
C ILE A 41 11.73 -6.19 7.73
N ARG A 42 12.72 -6.52 6.90
CA ARG A 42 13.95 -7.20 7.33
C ARG A 42 15.10 -6.20 7.37
N THR A 43 15.61 -5.94 8.56
CA THR A 43 16.72 -5.00 8.77
C THR A 43 18.00 -5.78 9.08
N VAL A 44 19.10 -5.41 8.42
CA VAL A 44 20.43 -5.96 8.70
C VAL A 44 21.34 -4.80 9.09
N ASN A 45 21.96 -4.89 10.26
CA ASN A 45 22.97 -3.93 10.69
C ASN A 45 24.34 -4.37 10.18
N LEU A 46 24.92 -3.60 9.27
CA LEU A 46 26.26 -3.83 8.76
C LEU A 46 27.27 -3.18 9.72
N SER A 47 28.27 -3.95 10.16
CA SER A 47 29.39 -3.46 10.95
C SER A 47 30.72 -3.90 10.35
N PHE A 48 31.76 -3.10 10.57
CA PHE A 48 33.10 -3.39 10.08
C PHE A 48 33.83 -4.26 11.10
N ARG A 49 34.40 -5.40 10.64
CA ARG A 49 35.12 -6.35 11.51
C ARG A 49 36.52 -5.89 11.93
N VAL A 50 37.02 -4.82 11.31
CA VAL A 50 38.38 -4.27 11.53
C VAL A 50 38.29 -2.82 11.96
N GLY A 51 39.17 -2.41 12.87
CA GLY A 51 39.30 -1.00 13.26
C GLY A 51 39.89 -0.14 12.14
N GLY A 52 39.55 1.15 12.11
CA GLY A 52 40.03 2.13 11.12
C GLY A 52 39.01 3.21 10.81
N ARG A 53 39.23 3.98 9.74
CA ARG A 53 38.39 5.11 9.31
C ARG A 53 37.79 4.80 7.93
N VAL A 54 36.50 5.12 7.75
CA VAL A 54 35.82 5.09 6.44
C VAL A 54 36.52 6.08 5.50
N GLU A 55 36.99 5.59 4.36
CA GLU A 55 37.63 6.40 3.32
C GLU A 55 36.59 7.13 2.47
N SER A 56 35.57 6.38 2.04
CA SER A 56 34.48 6.87 1.21
C SER A 56 33.24 5.99 1.39
N LEU A 57 32.07 6.61 1.28
CA LEU A 57 30.77 5.95 1.22
C LEU A 57 30.24 6.12 -0.20
N ALA A 58 29.87 5.02 -0.85
CA ALA A 58 29.47 4.99 -2.26
C ALA A 58 27.94 5.03 -2.45
N VAL A 59 27.17 5.19 -1.37
CA VAL A 59 25.71 5.14 -1.33
C VAL A 59 25.16 6.18 -0.36
N ASP A 60 24.00 6.74 -0.66
CA ASP A 60 23.28 7.65 0.22
C ASP A 60 22.07 6.96 0.90
N GLU A 61 21.52 7.61 1.93
CA GLU A 61 20.34 7.12 2.63
C GLU A 61 19.15 7.00 1.68
N GLY A 62 18.55 5.81 1.61
CA GLY A 62 17.41 5.53 0.75
C GLY A 62 17.76 4.96 -0.63
N ASP A 63 19.04 4.80 -0.96
CA ASP A 63 19.45 4.18 -2.22
C ASP A 63 19.10 2.69 -2.28
N ALA A 64 18.62 2.25 -3.44
CA ALA A 64 18.40 0.84 -3.72
C ALA A 64 19.74 0.14 -4.01
N ILE A 65 20.08 -0.87 -3.22
CA ILE A 65 21.34 -1.61 -3.33
C ILE A 65 21.14 -3.06 -3.79
N LYS A 66 22.17 -3.65 -4.41
CA LYS A 66 22.20 -5.05 -4.83
C LYS A 66 23.17 -5.88 -4.01
N ALA A 67 22.92 -7.19 -3.90
CA ALA A 67 23.84 -8.10 -3.25
C ALA A 67 25.21 -8.08 -3.95
N GLY A 68 26.28 -7.96 -3.16
CA GLY A 68 27.65 -7.84 -3.67
C GLY A 68 28.06 -6.43 -4.10
N GLN A 69 27.18 -5.43 -3.99
CA GLN A 69 27.53 -4.03 -4.24
C GLN A 69 28.49 -3.52 -3.16
N VAL A 70 29.56 -2.85 -3.59
CA VAL A 70 30.49 -2.17 -2.68
C VAL A 70 29.81 -0.92 -2.12
N LEU A 71 29.66 -0.87 -0.80
CA LEU A 71 28.98 0.23 -0.11
C LEU A 71 29.97 1.29 0.41
N ALA A 72 31.16 0.88 0.85
CA ALA A 72 32.16 1.77 1.41
C ALA A 72 33.58 1.22 1.20
N ASN A 73 34.56 2.11 1.07
CA ASN A 73 35.97 1.77 1.13
C ASN A 73 36.55 2.17 2.50
N TRP A 74 37.51 1.38 2.99
CA TRP A 74 38.08 1.53 4.32
C TRP A 74 39.58 1.78 4.25
N ILE A 75 40.06 2.82 4.94
CA ILE A 75 41.51 3.03 5.06
C ILE A 75 42.05 2.02 6.07
N THR A 76 42.68 0.96 5.57
CA THR A 76 43.46 0.04 6.40
C THR A 76 44.91 0.53 6.50
N SER A 77 45.33 0.91 7.70
CA SER A 77 46.74 1.22 7.97
C SER A 77 47.52 -0.08 8.11
N ARG A 78 48.12 -0.56 7.01
CA ARG A 78 49.08 -1.69 6.94
C ARG A 78 48.69 -2.96 7.72
N MET A 79 48.11 -3.93 7.03
CA MET A 79 48.52 -5.32 7.18
C MET A 79 49.53 -5.66 6.08
N ARG A 80 50.76 -5.16 6.22
CA ARG A 80 51.91 -5.72 5.51
C ARG A 80 52.54 -6.71 6.48
N LEU A 81 52.09 -7.96 6.44
CA LEU A 81 52.81 -9.04 7.09
C LEU A 81 54.09 -9.33 6.26
N PRO A 82 55.20 -9.71 6.91
CA PRO A 82 56.45 -10.09 6.25
C PRO A 82 56.29 -11.29 5.33
#